data_AF-A0A2T5JTB0-F1
#
_entry.id   AF-A0A2T5JTB0-F1
#
_cell.length_a   1.000
_cell.length_b   1.000
_cell.length_c   1.000
_cell.angle_alpha   90.00
_cell.angle_beta   90.00
_cell.angle_gamma   90.00
#
_symmetry.space_group_name_H-M   'P 1'
#
loop_
_entity.id
_entity.type
_entity.pdbx_description
1 polymer ?
#
loop_
_entity_poly.entity_id
_entity_poly.type
_entity_poly.pdbx_seq_one_letter_code
_entity_poly.pdbx_strand_id
1 'polypeptide(L)'
;MRIKISQSHAAAIEKAISAVAGKKTRCIHQAEDVISAAERAERKLEDLGLQKSCRAGATAQANLAGPGKSYGYSLDGTSIALERLTSGWYLTDVTLQRIYPGGPERMEILIEASQIEAAVEAKLRKLRISARTPAPAELAA
;
A
#
# COMPACT_ATOMS: atom_id res chain seq x y z
N MET A 1 -15.26 6.18 0.91
CA MET A 1 -14.98 7.61 1.25
C MET A 1 -13.78 8.06 0.42
N ARG A 2 -13.36 9.33 0.46
CA ARG A 2 -12.07 9.73 -0.15
C ARG A 2 -11.48 10.95 0.57
N ILE A 3 -10.41 10.74 1.33
CA ILE A 3 -9.76 11.79 2.12
C ILE A 3 -8.28 11.85 1.74
N LYS A 4 -7.79 13.04 1.36
CA LYS A 4 -6.37 13.21 1.06
C LYS A 4 -5.54 12.99 2.32
N ILE A 5 -4.50 12.14 2.24
CA ILE A 5 -3.66 11.84 3.39
C ILE A 5 -2.61 12.95 3.55
N SER A 6 -2.80 13.77 4.57
CA SER A 6 -1.85 14.81 5.00
C SER A 6 -2.16 15.23 6.43
N GLN A 7 -1.19 15.89 7.09
CA GLN A 7 -1.38 16.40 8.45
C GLN A 7 -2.57 17.38 8.55
N SER A 8 -2.80 18.19 7.52
CA SER A 8 -3.92 19.13 7.46
C SER A 8 -5.30 18.45 7.44
N HIS A 9 -5.36 17.17 7.09
CA HIS A 9 -6.58 16.38 7.07
C HIS A 9 -6.64 15.32 8.18
N ALA A 10 -5.73 15.37 9.16
CA ALA A 10 -5.66 14.41 10.26
C ALA A 10 -7.01 14.25 10.98
N ALA A 11 -7.70 15.36 11.29
CA ALA A 11 -9.00 15.32 11.94
C ALA A 11 -10.08 14.59 11.11
N ALA A 12 -10.04 14.69 9.78
CA ALA A 12 -10.97 13.98 8.91
C ALA A 12 -10.66 12.48 8.87
N ILE A 13 -9.38 12.11 8.88
CA ILE A 13 -8.91 10.73 8.94
C ILE A 13 -9.32 10.08 10.28
N GLU A 14 -9.06 10.75 11.40
CA GLU A 14 -9.45 10.25 12.73
C GLU A 14 -10.96 10.08 12.85
N LYS A 15 -11.74 11.02 12.31
CA LYS A 15 -13.20 10.91 12.29
C LYS A 15 -13.66 9.69 11.50
N ALA A 16 -13.07 9.44 10.34
CA ALA A 16 -13.38 8.27 9.53
C ALA A 16 -13.04 6.96 10.24
N ILE A 17 -11.88 6.90 10.90
CA ILE A 17 -11.47 5.72 11.66
C ILE A 17 -12.37 5.51 12.87
N SER A 18 -12.64 6.57 13.63
CA SER A 18 -13.49 6.51 14.84
C SER A 18 -14.91 6.06 14.52
N ALA A 19 -15.46 6.44 13.36
CA ALA A 19 -16.77 6.00 12.90
C ALA A 19 -16.84 4.46 12.73
N VAL A 20 -15.72 3.82 12.35
CA VAL A 20 -15.63 2.37 12.13
C VAL A 20 -15.19 1.64 13.40
N ALA A 21 -14.23 2.18 14.14
CA ALA A 21 -13.73 1.60 15.38
C ALA A 21 -14.78 1.62 16.50
N GLY A 22 -15.66 2.63 16.52
CA GLY A 22 -16.64 2.82 17.58
C GLY A 22 -15.96 3.05 18.94
N LYS A 23 -16.30 2.23 19.94
CA LYS A 23 -15.75 2.32 21.31
C LYS A 23 -14.44 1.54 21.50
N LYS A 24 -13.90 0.94 20.43
CA LYS A 24 -12.66 0.14 20.53
C LYS A 24 -11.47 1.08 20.71
N THR A 25 -10.60 0.74 21.66
CA THR A 25 -9.41 1.54 21.99
C THR A 25 -8.10 0.83 21.67
N ARG A 26 -8.15 -0.47 21.37
CA ARG A 26 -6.97 -1.29 21.04
C ARG A 26 -7.00 -1.68 19.57
N CYS A 27 -5.82 -1.75 18.98
CA CYS A 27 -5.63 -2.17 17.59
C CYS A 27 -6.42 -1.31 16.59
N ILE A 28 -6.42 0.00 16.82
CA ILE A 28 -7.06 1.01 15.98
C ILE A 28 -5.96 1.92 15.42
N HIS A 29 -6.01 2.18 14.11
CA HIS A 29 -5.11 3.12 13.46
C HIS A 29 -5.38 4.53 13.96
N GLN A 30 -4.33 5.32 14.11
CA GLN A 30 -4.41 6.77 14.30
C GLN A 30 -4.13 7.48 12.97
N ALA A 31 -4.39 8.79 12.89
CA ALA A 31 -4.06 9.55 11.68
C ALA A 31 -2.57 9.44 11.33
N GLU A 32 -1.69 9.44 12.33
CA GLU A 32 -0.24 9.27 12.13
C GLU A 32 0.11 7.91 11.52
N ASP A 33 -0.59 6.84 11.91
CA ASP A 33 -0.39 5.51 11.32
C ASP A 33 -0.80 5.49 9.85
N VAL A 34 -1.90 6.18 9.49
CA VAL A 34 -2.36 6.30 8.09
C VAL A 34 -1.38 7.10 7.25
N ILE A 35 -0.86 8.21 7.78
CA ILE A 35 0.16 9.02 7.12
C ILE A 35 1.43 8.19 6.91
N SER A 36 1.90 7.52 7.95
CA SER A 36 3.06 6.63 7.91
C SER A 36 2.85 5.47 6.92
N ALA A 37 1.64 4.92 6.84
CA ALA A 37 1.30 3.88 5.87
C ALA A 37 1.39 4.39 4.42
N ALA A 38 0.90 5.60 4.15
CA ALA A 38 1.01 6.22 2.83
C ALA A 38 2.47 6.48 2.43
N GLU A 39 3.30 6.97 3.34
CA GLU A 39 4.74 7.18 3.10
C GLU A 39 5.49 5.87 2.85
N ARG A 40 5.17 4.82 3.62
CA ARG A 40 5.71 3.47 3.39
C ARG A 40 5.28 2.92 2.03
N ALA A 41 4.03 3.14 1.63
CA ALA A 41 3.53 2.71 0.32
C ALA A 41 4.23 3.45 -0.82
N GLU A 42 4.43 4.77 -0.70
CA GLU A 42 5.17 5.56 -1.70
C GLU A 42 6.62 5.09 -1.84
N ARG A 43 7.32 4.82 -0.72
CA ARG A 43 8.69 4.30 -0.72
C ARG A 43 8.79 2.95 -1.43
N LYS A 44 7.86 2.02 -1.18
CA LYS A 44 7.83 0.71 -1.86
C LYS A 44 7.67 0.86 -3.38
N LEU A 45 6.84 1.79 -3.86
CA LEU A 45 6.71 2.08 -5.30
C LEU A 45 7.98 2.72 -5.87
N GLU A 46 8.66 3.55 -5.10
CA GLU A 46 9.94 4.13 -5.49
C GLU A 46 11.06 3.10 -5.58
N ASP A 47 11.17 2.21 -4.60
CA ASP A 47 12.14 1.12 -4.56
C ASP A 47 11.93 0.10 -5.70
N LEU A 48 10.67 -0.11 -6.09
CA LEU A 48 10.34 -0.89 -7.29
C LEU A 48 10.90 -0.25 -8.57
N GLY A 49 11.16 1.06 -8.56
CA GLY A 49 11.62 1.83 -9.72
C GLY A 49 10.48 2.46 -10.51
N LEU A 50 9.26 2.47 -9.97
CA LEU A 50 8.11 3.06 -10.64
C LEU A 50 8.21 4.58 -10.65
N GLN A 51 8.24 5.17 -11.84
CA GLN A 51 8.27 6.62 -12.03
C GLN A 51 7.02 7.28 -11.45
N LYS A 52 7.15 8.50 -10.91
CA LYS A 52 6.04 9.22 -10.25
C LYS A 52 4.79 9.35 -11.14
N SER A 53 4.97 9.56 -12.43
CA SER A 53 3.89 9.65 -13.43
C SER A 53 3.08 8.37 -13.55
N CYS A 54 3.70 7.22 -13.30
CA CYS A 54 3.09 5.91 -13.44
C CYS A 54 2.56 5.35 -12.12
N ARG A 55 2.66 6.08 -11.00
CA ARG A 55 2.21 5.61 -9.66
C ARG A 55 0.70 5.75 -9.46
N ALA A 56 0.03 6.60 -10.24
CA ALA A 56 -1.42 6.78 -10.14
C ALA A 56 -2.15 5.45 -10.44
N GLY A 57 -3.20 5.15 -9.68
CA GLY A 57 -3.94 3.89 -9.75
C GLY A 57 -3.42 2.79 -8.81
N ALA A 58 -2.24 2.96 -8.19
CA ALA A 58 -1.76 2.02 -7.19
C ALA A 58 -2.68 2.03 -5.96
N THR A 59 -2.97 0.86 -5.40
CA THR A 59 -3.72 0.73 -4.16
C THR A 59 -2.87 0.06 -3.10
N ALA A 60 -3.09 0.43 -1.84
CA ALA A 60 -2.39 -0.17 -0.71
C ALA A 60 -3.39 -0.52 0.38
N GLN A 61 -3.26 -1.72 0.94
CA GLN A 61 -4.01 -2.13 2.12
C GLN A 61 -3.05 -2.33 3.29
N ALA A 62 -3.32 -1.67 4.41
CA ALA A 62 -2.51 -1.79 5.61
C ALA A 62 -3.34 -2.31 6.78
N ASN A 63 -2.79 -3.33 7.44
CA ASN A 63 -3.37 -4.04 8.55
C ASN A 63 -2.44 -3.95 9.77
N LEU A 64 -3.01 -3.66 10.92
CA LEU A 64 -2.25 -3.60 12.18
C LEU A 64 -1.72 -4.97 12.59
N ALA A 65 -0.61 -4.95 13.32
CA ALA A 65 -0.13 -6.13 14.01
C ALA A 65 -1.15 -6.61 15.05
N GLY A 66 -1.22 -7.93 15.21
CA GLY A 66 -1.97 -8.55 16.27
C GLY A 66 -1.39 -8.22 17.65
N PRO A 67 -2.18 -8.36 18.72
CA PRO A 67 -1.65 -8.26 20.07
C PRO A 67 -0.54 -9.30 20.30
N GLY A 68 0.30 -9.08 21.32
CA GLY A 68 1.38 -10.01 21.65
C GLY A 68 0.89 -11.45 21.84
N LYS A 69 1.75 -12.44 21.61
CA LYS A 69 1.40 -13.88 21.68
C LYS A 69 0.80 -14.33 23.02
N SER A 70 1.01 -13.55 24.09
CA SER A 70 0.41 -13.78 25.41
C SER A 70 -1.10 -13.53 25.47
N TYR A 71 -1.67 -12.83 24.48
CA TYR A 71 -3.12 -12.68 24.38
C TYR A 71 -3.75 -14.00 23.95
N GLY A 72 -4.66 -14.53 24.77
CA GLY A 72 -5.35 -15.80 24.49
C GLY A 72 -6.49 -15.71 23.48
N TYR A 73 -6.78 -14.52 22.92
CA TYR A 73 -7.93 -14.31 22.06
C TYR A 73 -7.66 -13.28 20.95
N SER A 74 -8.36 -13.46 19.83
CA SER A 74 -8.37 -12.53 18.70
C SER A 74 -9.12 -11.24 19.03
N LEU A 75 -8.68 -10.14 18.45
CA LEU A 75 -9.34 -8.83 18.54
C LEU A 75 -9.84 -8.41 17.17
N ASP A 76 -10.73 -7.42 17.14
CA ASP A 76 -10.99 -6.68 15.91
C ASP A 76 -10.02 -5.50 15.84
N GLY A 77 -9.28 -5.42 14.76
CA GLY A 77 -8.43 -4.28 14.44
C GLY A 77 -8.92 -3.55 13.20
N THR A 78 -8.53 -2.30 13.04
CA THR A 78 -8.82 -1.57 11.80
C THR A 78 -7.89 -1.99 10.68
N SER A 79 -8.44 -2.18 9.49
CA SER A 79 -7.75 -2.28 8.20
C SER A 79 -8.04 -1.00 7.41
N ILE A 80 -7.04 -0.44 6.75
CA ILE A 80 -7.18 0.76 5.93
C ILE A 80 -6.85 0.46 4.47
N ALA A 81 -7.65 1.00 3.56
CA ALA A 81 -7.38 0.97 2.13
C ALA A 81 -7.03 2.37 1.63
N LEU A 82 -5.94 2.45 0.89
CA LEU A 82 -5.38 3.67 0.33
C LEU A 82 -5.34 3.55 -1.19
N GLU A 83 -5.58 4.66 -1.89
CA GLU A 83 -5.47 4.77 -3.34
C GLU A 83 -4.53 5.92 -3.68
N ARG A 84 -3.60 5.67 -4.59
CA ARG A 84 -2.68 6.67 -5.12
C ARG A 84 -3.32 7.34 -6.32
N LEU A 85 -3.72 8.61 -6.17
CA LEU A 85 -4.10 9.46 -7.29
C LEU A 85 -2.88 10.21 -7.81
N THR A 86 -3.00 11.08 -8.81
CA THR A 86 -1.85 11.84 -9.36
C THR A 86 -1.15 12.72 -8.32
N SER A 87 -1.93 13.35 -7.43
CA SER A 87 -1.48 14.35 -6.46
C SER A 87 -0.99 13.78 -5.12
N GLY A 88 -1.22 12.50 -4.84
CA GLY A 88 -0.83 11.86 -3.59
C GLY A 88 -1.72 10.67 -3.22
N TRP A 89 -1.54 10.18 -1.99
CA TRP A 89 -2.35 9.09 -1.45
C TRP A 89 -3.64 9.61 -0.81
N TYR A 90 -4.68 8.80 -0.95
CA TYR A 90 -6.01 9.07 -0.43
C TYR A 90 -6.50 7.86 0.35
N LEU A 91 -7.10 8.09 1.52
CA LEU A 91 -7.81 7.08 2.28
C LEU A 91 -9.17 6.83 1.60
N THR A 92 -9.39 5.61 1.14
CA THR A 92 -10.61 5.22 0.40
C THR A 92 -11.58 4.41 1.25
N ASP A 93 -11.04 3.56 2.13
CA ASP A 93 -11.85 2.73 3.00
C ASP A 93 -11.19 2.45 4.35
N VAL A 94 -12.03 2.22 5.36
CA VAL A 94 -11.62 1.77 6.69
C VAL A 94 -12.59 0.68 7.11
N THR A 95 -12.06 -0.49 7.44
CA THR A 95 -12.85 -1.66 7.82
C THR A 95 -12.34 -2.26 9.11
N LEU A 96 -13.18 -3.09 9.75
CA LEU A 96 -12.75 -3.91 10.88
C LEU A 96 -12.41 -5.29 10.38
N GLN A 97 -11.24 -5.78 10.76
CA GLN A 97 -10.78 -7.11 10.46
C GLN A 97 -10.36 -7.82 11.74
N ARG A 98 -10.66 -9.12 11.82
CA ARG A 98 -10.22 -9.96 12.92
C ARG A 98 -8.71 -10.17 12.85
N ILE A 99 -8.00 -9.74 13.88
CA ILE A 99 -6.56 -9.89 14.06
C ILE A 99 -6.27 -10.95 15.14
N TYR A 100 -5.28 -11.79 14.86
CA TYR A 100 -4.90 -12.89 15.73
C TYR A 100 -3.65 -12.55 16.55
N PRO A 101 -3.52 -13.06 17.79
CA PRO A 101 -2.33 -12.89 18.59
C PRO A 101 -1.06 -13.34 17.87
N GLY A 102 -0.02 -12.51 17.90
CA GLY A 102 1.24 -12.75 17.19
C GLY A 102 1.18 -12.57 15.67
N GLY A 103 0.06 -12.07 15.13
CA GLY A 103 -0.04 -11.73 13.71
C GLY A 103 0.88 -10.55 13.35
N PRO A 104 1.66 -10.63 12.26
CA PRO A 104 2.50 -9.51 11.83
C PRO A 104 1.65 -8.37 11.28
N GLU A 105 2.18 -7.14 11.36
CA GLU A 105 1.69 -6.04 10.55
C GLU A 105 1.84 -6.41 9.06
N ARG A 106 0.82 -6.14 8.25
CA ARG A 106 0.86 -6.44 6.81
C ARG A 106 0.51 -5.20 6.01
N MET A 107 1.29 -4.97 4.97
CA MET A 107 0.99 -3.97 3.96
C MET A 107 1.15 -4.59 2.59
N GLU A 108 0.03 -4.69 1.89
CA GLU A 108 -0.08 -5.15 0.52
C GLU A 108 -0.23 -3.95 -0.40
N ILE A 109 0.47 -3.98 -1.54
CA ILE A 109 0.36 -2.96 -2.58
C ILE A 109 -0.01 -3.68 -3.86
N LEU A 110 -1.10 -3.23 -4.46
CA LEU A 110 -1.60 -3.72 -5.72
C LEU A 110 -1.36 -2.64 -6.78
N ILE A 111 -0.72 -3.05 -7.86
CA ILE A 111 -0.46 -2.23 -9.05
C ILE A 111 -0.89 -3.01 -10.28
N GLU A 112 -1.22 -2.30 -11.34
CA GLU A 112 -1.55 -2.90 -12.63
C GLU A 112 -0.32 -3.50 -13.32
N ALA A 113 -0.55 -4.47 -14.20
CA ALA A 113 0.52 -5.08 -15.00
C ALA A 113 1.30 -4.05 -15.84
N SER A 114 0.60 -3.05 -16.38
CA SER A 114 1.18 -1.92 -17.10
C SER A 114 2.20 -1.13 -16.26
N GLN A 115 1.96 -1.00 -14.96
CA GLN A 115 2.86 -0.35 -14.02
C GLN A 115 4.09 -1.21 -13.74
N ILE A 116 3.92 -2.54 -13.69
CA ILE A 116 5.05 -3.48 -13.54
C ILE A 116 5.98 -3.38 -14.75
N GLU A 117 5.43 -3.42 -15.96
CA GLU A 117 6.19 -3.29 -17.21
C GLU A 117 6.97 -1.96 -17.24
N ALA A 118 6.30 -0.85 -16.93
CA ALA A 118 6.94 0.47 -16.85
C ALA A 118 8.07 0.52 -15.81
N ALA A 119 7.89 -0.12 -14.65
CA ALA A 119 8.93 -0.19 -13.61
C ALA A 119 10.13 -1.03 -14.08
N VAL A 120 9.88 -2.17 -14.73
CA VAL A 120 10.93 -3.04 -15.27
C VAL A 120 11.70 -2.32 -16.36
N GLU A 121 11.02 -1.68 -17.31
CA GLU A 121 11.66 -0.92 -18.39
C GLU A 121 12.53 0.22 -17.83
N ALA A 122 11.99 1.00 -16.90
CA ALA A 122 12.73 2.08 -16.25
C ALA A 122 13.98 1.56 -15.52
N LYS A 123 13.88 0.40 -14.88
CA LYS A 123 14.98 -0.24 -14.15
C LYS A 123 16.05 -0.79 -15.11
N LEU A 124 15.66 -1.45 -16.20
CA LEU A 124 16.57 -1.91 -17.25
C LEU A 124 17.32 -0.74 -17.90
N ARG A 125 16.62 0.36 -18.18
CA ARG A 125 17.23 1.59 -18.71
C ARG A 125 18.25 2.19 -17.74
N LYS A 126 17.94 2.22 -16.45
CA LYS A 126 18.88 2.69 -15.40
C LYS A 126 20.12 1.81 -15.29
N LEU A 127 19.96 0.50 -15.43
CA LEU A 127 21.05 -0.47 -15.39
C LEU A 127 21.81 -0.60 -16.73
N ARG A 128 21.35 0.09 -17.79
CA ARG A 128 21.90 -0.01 -19.16
C ARG A 128 21.88 -1.44 -19.70
N ILE A 129 20.85 -2.20 -19.34
CA ILE A 129 20.65 -3.57 -19.80
C ILE A 129 19.66 -3.54 -20.97
N SER A 130 20.03 -4.17 -22.09
CA SER A 130 19.19 -4.31 -23.27
C SER A 130 19.11 -5.77 -23.69
N ALA A 131 17.92 -6.25 -24.04
CA ALA A 131 17.78 -7.57 -24.62
C ALA A 131 18.39 -7.59 -26.03
N ARG A 132 19.23 -8.57 -26.31
CA ARG A 132 19.67 -8.88 -27.67
C ARG A 132 18.71 -9.93 -28.22
N THR A 133 17.88 -9.54 -29.18
CA THR A 133 17.08 -10.52 -29.93
C THR A 133 18.04 -11.41 -30.72
N PRO A 134 18.05 -12.74 -30.51
CA PRO A 134 18.81 -13.62 -31.37
C PRO A 134 18.25 -13.52 -32.79
N ALA A 135 19.13 -13.49 -33.80
CA ALA A 135 18.72 -13.52 -35.19
C ALA A 135 17.78 -14.72 -35.40
N PRO A 136 16.70 -14.58 -36.18
CA PRO A 136 15.84 -15.72 -36.50
C PRO A 136 16.73 -16.82 -37.07
N ALA A 137 16.77 -17.97 -36.38
CA ALA A 137 17.43 -19.14 -36.92
C ALA A 137 16.69 -19.46 -38.21
N GLU A 138 17.30 -19.15 -39.36
CA GLU A 138 16.85 -19.65 -40.64
C GLU A 138 16.64 -21.15 -40.47
N LEU A 139 15.40 -21.59 -40.66
CA LEU A 139 15.06 -22.99 -40.79
C LEU A 139 15.93 -23.56 -41.91
N ALA A 140 17.02 -24.22 -41.52
CA ALA A 140 17.81 -25.02 -42.42
C ALA A 140 16.90 -26.15 -42.93
N ALA A 141 16.86 -26.24 -44.26
CA ALA A 141 15.99 -27.05 -45.11
C ALA A 141 15.95 -28.55 -44.77
#